data_AF-A0A8S0V514-F1
#
_entry.id   AF-A0A8S0V514-F1
#
_cell.length_a   1.000
_cell.length_b   1.000
_cell.length_c   1.000
_cell.angle_alpha   90.00
_cell.angle_beta   90.00
_cell.angle_gamma   90.00
#
_symmetry.space_group_name_H-M   'P 1'
#
loop_
_entity.id
_entity.type
_entity.pdbx_description
1 polymer ?
#
loop_
_entity_poly.entity_id
_entity_poly.type
_entity_poly.pdbx_seq_one_letter_code
_entity_poly.pdbx_strand_id
1 'polypeptide(L)'
;MHGLEEIGGGGVSLSRPDPVVLELNRLQNQLKERDQELGKAQSEIKALTATEILKDKALDELGSELKRFEEKLRVTENLLEQKNLETTKLANEKRQALTAQYAAEATLRRVYANQKDDDSIPIESIIAPLEAELKTYKNEVAVLQENKRALERLTKSKEAALLEAERILKSALERALVVEEVQNQNFELRRQIEICQEENKILDKTNRQKVLEVEKLSQTIQELEEAILAGGAAANTLRDYKRQISELNEEKRTLERELARIKVSANRVATVVANEWKDENDKVMPVKQWLEERRMLQAEMQRLRDKLAISERTAKAEAQLKNKLNLRLKTLEEGLKHVSSFSVNPNANVGSPKTEKSNHFFGILASNTKMRKRSASQPRGSTMNRSSSMPRDEKQTSTAKLEMKPVDGTKRRDPSGESLQKKSLWASRNKFIDSEKENAEMNKNTTVNLEKLNSSEIGDLENSKCIVGSNGETKNVDSTNSNSKDVVSGFLYDRLQKEVINLRKYCEFRESSLNAKDEEIKVKYQQFHPPPGTCSVLLAFLNQYIALFPDAREEGRNPVESHAN
;
A
#
# COMPACT_ATOMS: atom_id res chain seq x y z
N MET A 1 33.46 -16.80 3.75
CA MET A 1 34.31 -18.02 3.62
C MET A 1 33.77 -18.86 2.46
N HIS A 2 34.61 -19.71 1.87
CA HIS A 2 34.35 -20.39 0.59
C HIS A 2 33.20 -21.43 0.63
N GLY A 3 32.62 -21.70 -0.55
CA GLY A 3 32.76 -23.05 -1.13
C GLY A 3 31.52 -23.93 -1.28
N LEU A 4 31.04 -24.01 -2.52
CA LEU A 4 30.58 -25.23 -3.24
C LEU A 4 29.28 -25.95 -2.83
N GLU A 5 28.35 -25.94 -3.79
CA GLU A 5 27.39 -27.02 -4.13
C GLU A 5 28.16 -28.30 -4.56
N GLU A 6 27.63 -29.53 -4.65
CA GLU A 6 26.46 -29.97 -5.41
C GLU A 6 25.97 -31.40 -5.02
N ILE A 7 24.68 -31.67 -5.30
CA ILE A 7 24.07 -32.93 -5.82
C ILE A 7 24.18 -34.25 -5.02
N GLY A 8 23.05 -34.98 -4.90
CA GLY A 8 23.06 -36.42 -4.59
C GLY A 8 21.70 -37.05 -4.28
N GLY A 9 20.88 -37.31 -5.30
CA GLY A 9 19.46 -37.68 -5.14
C GLY A 9 19.09 -39.07 -4.58
N GLY A 10 17.81 -39.19 -4.22
CA GLY A 10 17.01 -40.41 -4.39
C GLY A 10 16.83 -41.32 -3.18
N GLY A 11 15.58 -41.74 -2.94
CA GLY A 11 15.26 -42.89 -2.07
C GLY A 11 14.33 -42.56 -0.92
N VAL A 12 13.01 -42.62 -1.15
CA VAL A 12 12.02 -42.63 -0.06
C VAL A 12 12.19 -43.93 0.74
N SER A 13 12.85 -43.81 1.89
CA SER A 13 12.84 -44.80 2.96
C SER A 13 12.07 -44.20 4.12
N LEU A 14 10.97 -44.83 4.54
CA LEU A 14 10.31 -44.55 5.81
C LEU A 14 11.19 -45.09 6.95
N SER A 15 12.34 -44.45 7.13
CA SER A 15 13.18 -44.64 8.30
C SER A 15 12.38 -44.19 9.50
N ARG A 16 12.07 -45.13 10.40
CA ARG A 16 11.58 -44.82 11.74
C ARG A 16 12.60 -43.86 12.35
N PRO A 17 12.25 -42.59 12.63
CA PRO A 17 13.23 -41.62 13.12
C PRO A 17 13.87 -42.18 14.37
N ASP A 18 15.21 -42.21 14.38
CA ASP A 18 16.00 -42.74 15.47
C ASP A 18 15.54 -42.08 16.78
N PRO A 19 15.15 -42.85 17.82
CA PRO A 19 14.76 -42.30 19.11
C PRO A 19 15.78 -41.31 19.68
N VAL A 20 17.07 -41.52 19.42
CA VAL A 20 18.15 -40.60 19.82
C VAL A 20 18.01 -39.25 19.11
N VAL A 21 17.68 -39.24 17.81
CA VAL A 21 17.49 -38.01 17.03
C VAL A 21 16.23 -37.26 17.46
N LEU A 22 15.16 -37.97 17.87
CA LEU A 22 13.96 -37.34 18.42
C LEU A 22 14.22 -36.68 19.78
N GLU A 23 14.90 -37.36 20.70
CA GLU A 23 15.27 -36.77 22.00
C GLU A 23 16.30 -35.64 21.84
N LEU A 24 17.26 -35.73 20.91
CA LEU A 24 18.15 -34.61 20.58
C LEU A 24 17.38 -33.39 20.07
N ASN A 25 16.38 -33.57 19.19
CA ASN A 25 15.52 -32.47 18.75
C ASN A 25 14.67 -31.91 19.91
N ARG A 26 14.17 -32.76 20.80
CA ARG A 26 13.42 -32.34 22.00
C ARG A 26 14.28 -31.49 22.93
N LEU A 27 15.48 -31.97 23.26
CA LEU A 27 16.45 -31.25 24.10
C LEU A 27 16.93 -29.97 23.43
N GLN A 28 17.14 -29.96 22.11
CA GLN A 28 17.51 -28.75 21.37
C GLN A 28 16.39 -27.70 21.37
N ASN A 29 15.12 -28.12 21.31
CA ASN A 29 13.99 -27.21 21.43
C ASN A 29 13.82 -26.70 22.87
N GLN A 30 14.01 -27.55 23.88
CA GLN A 30 14.04 -27.14 25.30
C GLN A 30 15.20 -26.17 25.59
N LEU A 31 16.36 -26.35 24.97
CA LEU A 31 17.48 -25.41 25.07
C LEU A 31 17.10 -24.04 24.46
N LYS A 32 16.53 -24.02 23.25
CA LYS A 32 16.05 -22.77 22.61
C LYS A 32 14.97 -22.06 23.43
N GLU A 33 14.07 -22.81 24.06
CA GLU A 33 13.03 -22.26 24.94
C GLU A 33 13.66 -21.65 26.21
N ARG A 34 14.60 -22.35 26.85
CA ARG A 34 15.39 -21.85 27.99
C ARG A 34 16.23 -20.62 27.61
N ASP A 35 16.83 -20.58 26.42
CA ASP A 35 17.58 -19.42 25.91
C ASP A 35 16.65 -18.21 25.71
N GLN A 36 15.40 -18.42 25.24
CA GLN A 36 14.40 -17.36 25.13
C GLN A 36 13.91 -16.87 26.49
N GLU A 37 13.66 -17.77 27.45
CA GLU A 37 13.31 -17.43 28.84
C GLU A 37 14.44 -16.63 29.52
N LEU A 38 15.69 -17.08 29.37
CA LEU A 38 16.88 -16.40 29.86
C LEU A 38 17.06 -15.02 29.21
N GLY A 39 16.78 -14.89 27.90
CA GLY A 39 16.76 -13.61 27.20
C GLY A 39 15.70 -12.65 27.75
N LYS A 40 14.49 -13.14 28.06
CA LYS A 40 13.43 -12.35 28.72
C LYS A 40 13.88 -11.90 30.11
N ALA A 41 14.35 -12.81 30.96
CA ALA A 41 14.83 -12.49 32.30
C ALA A 41 16.01 -11.48 32.28
N GLN A 42 16.94 -11.60 31.34
CA GLN A 42 18.00 -10.61 31.15
C GLN A 42 17.47 -9.23 30.71
N SER A 43 16.42 -9.18 29.89
CA SER A 43 15.79 -7.91 29.51
C SER A 43 15.03 -7.27 30.68
N GLU A 44 14.40 -8.08 31.54
CA GLU A 44 13.73 -7.65 32.76
C GLU A 44 14.72 -7.13 33.79
N ILE A 45 15.83 -7.86 34.04
CA ILE A 45 16.92 -7.39 34.92
C ILE A 45 17.49 -6.04 34.43
N LYS A 46 17.64 -5.85 33.11
CA LYS A 46 18.08 -4.56 32.53
C LYS A 46 17.05 -3.44 32.72
N ALA A 47 15.75 -3.75 32.63
CA ALA A 47 14.70 -2.78 32.93
C ALA A 47 14.67 -2.41 34.42
N LEU A 48 14.73 -3.40 35.30
CA LEU A 48 14.73 -3.20 36.76
C LEU A 48 15.94 -2.37 37.22
N THR A 49 17.15 -2.72 36.78
CA THR A 49 18.37 -1.95 37.07
C THR A 49 18.31 -0.52 36.53
N ALA A 50 17.70 -0.29 35.36
CA ALA A 50 17.45 1.08 34.89
C ALA A 50 16.46 1.84 35.80
N THR A 51 15.42 1.19 36.34
CA THR A 51 14.52 1.82 37.32
C THR A 51 15.17 2.05 38.68
N GLU A 52 16.11 1.20 39.08
CA GLU A 52 16.88 1.32 40.31
C GLU A 52 17.79 2.56 40.25
N ILE A 53 18.55 2.74 39.16
CA ILE A 53 19.36 3.95 38.90
C ILE A 53 18.52 5.24 38.94
N LEU A 54 17.28 5.20 38.45
CA LEU A 54 16.37 6.36 38.52
C LEU A 54 15.88 6.64 39.95
N LYS A 55 15.66 5.60 40.77
CA LYS A 55 15.32 5.73 42.19
C LYS A 55 16.49 6.27 43.00
N ASP A 56 17.70 5.73 42.79
CA ASP A 56 18.92 6.20 43.46
C ASP A 56 19.15 7.69 43.17
N LYS A 57 18.98 8.10 41.92
CA LYS A 57 19.10 9.52 41.54
C LYS A 57 18.06 10.41 42.23
N ALA A 58 16.81 9.94 42.35
CA ALA A 58 15.77 10.66 43.09
C ALA A 58 16.05 10.73 44.61
N LEU A 59 16.67 9.68 45.18
CA LEU A 59 17.13 9.66 46.57
C LEU A 59 18.31 10.62 46.81
N ASP A 60 19.25 10.71 45.87
CA ASP A 60 20.35 11.69 45.91
C ASP A 60 19.83 13.13 45.83
N GLU A 61 18.87 13.40 44.92
CA GLU A 61 18.21 14.70 44.78
C GLU A 61 17.50 15.08 46.09
N LEU A 62 16.65 14.20 46.64
CA LEU A 62 15.96 14.41 47.92
C LEU A 62 16.94 14.55 49.10
N GLY A 63 18.02 13.78 49.12
CA GLY A 63 19.08 13.85 50.13
C GLY A 63 19.85 15.18 50.09
N SER A 64 20.00 15.78 48.90
CA SER A 64 20.56 17.13 48.74
C SER A 64 19.60 18.21 49.25
N GLU A 65 18.29 18.05 49.03
CA GLU A 65 17.28 18.96 49.56
C GLU A 65 17.18 18.90 51.08
N LEU A 66 17.20 17.70 51.68
CA LEU A 66 17.21 17.51 53.13
C LEU A 66 18.39 18.23 53.78
N LYS A 67 19.62 18.04 53.28
CA LYS A 67 20.81 18.77 53.77
C LYS A 67 20.65 20.30 53.67
N ARG A 68 20.00 20.79 52.61
CA ARG A 68 19.69 22.23 52.44
C ARG A 68 18.66 22.72 53.46
N PHE A 69 17.67 21.90 53.84
CA PHE A 69 16.68 22.24 54.86
C PHE A 69 17.27 22.15 56.28
N GLU A 70 18.12 21.17 56.55
CA GLU A 70 18.85 21.01 57.80
C GLU A 70 19.78 22.21 58.06
N GLU A 71 20.52 22.68 57.04
CA GLU A 71 21.34 23.89 57.16
C GLU A 71 20.50 25.15 57.42
N LYS A 72 19.34 25.29 56.75
CA LYS A 72 18.42 26.40 57.02
C LYS A 72 17.89 26.36 58.45
N LEU A 73 17.50 25.18 58.94
CA LEU A 73 17.02 24.98 60.31
C LEU A 73 18.09 25.42 61.31
N ARG A 74 19.33 24.91 61.15
CA ARG A 74 20.49 25.27 61.96
C ARG A 74 20.75 26.78 62.00
N VAL A 75 20.66 27.47 60.86
CA VAL A 75 20.79 28.94 60.79
C VAL A 75 19.65 29.65 61.55
N THR A 76 18.41 29.16 61.44
CA THR A 76 17.27 29.74 62.18
C THR A 76 17.33 29.48 63.69
N GLU A 77 17.83 28.32 64.12
CA GLU A 77 18.04 27.98 65.53
C GLU A 77 19.11 28.89 66.15
N ASN A 78 20.27 29.04 65.50
CA ASN A 78 21.33 29.96 65.94
C ASN A 78 20.83 31.41 66.04
N LEU A 79 20.01 31.88 65.09
CA LEU A 79 19.42 33.21 65.12
C LEU A 79 18.43 33.38 66.29
N LEU A 80 17.64 32.36 66.58
CA LEU A 80 16.69 32.35 67.69
C LEU A 80 17.41 32.34 69.04
N GLU A 81 18.49 31.57 69.17
CA GLU A 81 19.35 31.57 70.35
C GLU A 81 20.01 32.95 70.56
N GLN A 82 20.56 33.57 69.51
CA GLN A 82 21.07 34.94 69.58
C GLN A 82 20.00 35.93 70.06
N LYS A 83 18.77 35.85 69.52
CA LYS A 83 17.66 36.75 69.92
C LYS A 83 17.23 36.53 71.36
N ASN A 84 17.31 35.31 71.87
CA ASN A 84 17.06 35.01 73.29
C ASN A 84 18.14 35.63 74.18
N LEU A 85 19.43 35.51 73.81
CA LEU A 85 20.53 36.16 74.52
C LEU A 85 20.40 37.70 74.52
N GLU A 86 20.07 38.32 73.38
CA GLU A 86 19.78 39.76 73.30
C GLU A 86 18.61 40.16 74.22
N THR A 87 17.54 39.36 74.28
CA THR A 87 16.37 39.61 75.12
C THR A 87 16.72 39.57 76.62
N THR A 88 17.52 38.58 77.06
CA THR A 88 17.97 38.52 78.47
C THR A 88 18.92 39.66 78.83
N LYS A 89 19.77 40.10 77.90
CA LYS A 89 20.61 41.30 78.06
C LYS A 89 19.78 42.56 78.25
N LEU A 90 18.83 42.83 77.35
CA LEU A 90 17.92 43.99 77.44
C LEU A 90 17.08 43.98 78.72
N ALA A 91 16.64 42.80 79.19
CA ALA A 91 15.91 42.67 80.46
C ALA A 91 16.79 43.06 81.67
N ASN A 92 18.08 42.70 81.65
CA ASN A 92 19.05 43.10 82.66
C ASN A 92 19.36 44.60 82.63
N GLU A 93 19.58 45.17 81.44
CA GLU A 93 19.80 46.61 81.25
C GLU A 93 18.60 47.44 81.70
N LYS A 94 17.36 47.04 81.36
CA LYS A 94 16.13 47.67 81.84
C LYS A 94 16.06 47.70 83.37
N ARG A 95 16.43 46.62 84.05
CA ARG A 95 16.46 46.53 85.51
C ARG A 95 17.52 47.44 86.14
N GLN A 96 18.67 47.59 85.50
CA GLN A 96 19.71 48.55 85.92
C GLN A 96 19.24 50.00 85.70
N ALA A 97 18.66 50.31 84.54
CA ALA A 97 18.13 51.63 84.20
C ALA A 97 17.01 52.09 85.17
N LEU A 98 16.10 51.20 85.56
CA LEU A 98 15.09 51.49 86.58
C LEU A 98 15.72 51.81 87.94
N THR A 99 16.74 51.06 88.36
CA THR A 99 17.49 51.34 89.59
C THR A 99 18.17 52.72 89.54
N ALA A 100 18.78 53.05 88.39
CA ALA A 100 19.41 54.36 88.16
C ALA A 100 18.39 55.50 88.13
N GLN A 101 17.21 55.29 87.54
CA GLN A 101 16.10 56.25 87.53
C GLN A 101 15.66 56.61 88.96
N TYR A 102 15.41 55.62 89.82
CA TYR A 102 15.04 55.87 91.22
C TYR A 102 16.14 56.63 91.98
N ALA A 103 17.42 56.35 91.72
CA ALA A 103 18.54 57.08 92.31
C ALA A 103 18.66 58.53 91.81
N ALA A 104 18.41 58.77 90.51
CA ALA A 104 18.39 60.10 89.92
C ALA A 104 17.21 60.94 90.46
N GLU A 105 16.01 60.36 90.56
CA GLU A 105 14.84 61.03 91.11
C GLU A 105 15.04 61.41 92.59
N ALA A 106 15.60 60.51 93.40
CA ALA A 106 15.99 60.82 94.78
C ALA A 106 17.07 61.91 94.88
N THR A 107 17.81 62.18 93.81
CA THR A 107 18.81 63.26 93.74
C THR A 107 18.19 64.57 93.30
N LEU A 108 17.32 64.57 92.29
CA LEU A 108 16.53 65.75 91.90
C LEU A 108 15.67 66.27 93.06
N ARG A 109 14.99 65.38 93.81
CA ARG A 109 14.23 65.76 95.01
C ARG A 109 15.08 66.45 96.09
N ARG A 110 16.40 66.18 96.13
CA ARG A 110 17.36 66.87 97.02
C ARG A 110 17.83 68.22 96.44
N VAL A 111 18.03 68.32 95.13
CA VAL A 111 18.45 69.58 94.47
C VAL A 111 17.33 70.62 94.46
N TYR A 112 16.09 70.22 94.13
CA TYR A 112 14.93 71.12 94.16
C TYR A 112 14.58 71.64 95.56
N ALA A 113 15.00 70.95 96.63
CA ALA A 113 14.88 71.45 98.00
C ALA A 113 15.90 72.56 98.32
N ASN A 114 17.00 72.65 97.56
CA ASN A 114 18.11 73.57 97.78
C ASN A 114 18.12 74.77 96.83
N GLN A 115 17.35 74.74 95.74
CA GLN A 115 17.20 75.85 94.80
C GLN A 115 15.94 76.66 95.13
N LYS A 116 16.09 77.55 96.12
CA LYS A 116 15.29 78.78 96.20
C LYS A 116 16.23 79.95 96.00
N ASP A 117 15.74 80.91 95.22
CA ASP A 117 16.32 82.23 94.96
C ASP A 117 17.61 82.21 94.11
N ASP A 118 17.48 82.61 92.84
CA ASP A 118 18.41 83.57 92.21
C ASP A 118 17.85 84.10 90.87
N ASP A 119 18.22 85.35 90.55
CA ASP A 119 17.71 86.09 89.40
C ASP A 119 18.15 85.48 88.05
N SER A 120 17.18 85.12 87.20
CA SER A 120 17.45 84.56 85.88
C SER A 120 17.35 85.60 84.76
N ILE A 121 18.30 85.55 83.82
CA ILE A 121 18.29 86.27 82.55
C ILE A 121 16.90 86.11 81.89
N PRO A 122 16.31 87.17 81.29
CA PRO A 122 15.00 87.09 80.64
C PRO A 122 14.95 85.95 79.61
N ILE A 123 14.35 84.84 80.01
CA ILE A 123 14.49 83.54 79.33
C ILE A 123 13.87 83.62 77.92
N GLU A 124 12.85 84.47 77.76
CA GLU A 124 12.18 84.85 76.51
C GLU A 124 13.13 85.15 75.34
N SER A 125 14.23 85.89 75.59
CA SER A 125 15.18 86.28 74.53
C SER A 125 16.01 85.10 73.99
N ILE A 126 16.12 84.01 74.76
CA ILE A 126 16.79 82.77 74.36
C ILE A 126 15.74 81.77 73.82
N ILE A 127 14.51 81.81 74.36
CA ILE A 127 13.39 80.97 73.94
C ILE A 127 12.91 81.33 72.51
N ALA A 128 12.71 82.60 72.18
CA ALA A 128 12.02 82.99 70.94
C ALA A 128 12.69 82.48 69.63
N PRO A 129 14.04 82.47 69.47
CA PRO A 129 14.67 81.83 68.31
C PRO A 129 14.46 80.32 68.26
N LEU A 130 14.54 79.63 69.41
CA LEU A 130 14.32 78.19 69.52
C LEU A 130 12.85 77.81 69.24
N GLU A 131 11.89 78.68 69.60
CA GLU A 131 10.49 78.52 69.22
C GLU A 131 10.24 78.69 67.72
N ALA A 132 10.95 79.63 67.08
CA ALA A 132 10.90 79.82 65.64
C ALA A 132 11.46 78.59 64.89
N GLU A 133 12.59 78.03 65.34
CA GLU A 133 13.15 76.78 64.83
C GLU A 133 12.22 75.58 65.10
N LEU A 134 11.64 75.46 66.29
CA LEU A 134 10.62 74.44 66.57
C LEU A 134 9.41 74.56 65.64
N LYS A 135 9.04 75.77 65.24
CA LYS A 135 7.94 76.02 64.31
C LYS A 135 8.30 75.65 62.87
N THR A 136 9.53 75.91 62.42
CA THR A 136 9.99 75.45 61.09
C THR A 136 10.11 73.93 61.04
N TYR A 137 10.69 73.28 62.06
CA TYR A 137 10.74 71.80 62.13
C TYR A 137 9.33 71.17 62.20
N LYS A 138 8.37 71.78 62.90
CA LYS A 138 6.96 71.31 62.88
C LYS A 138 6.35 71.38 61.47
N ASN A 139 6.63 72.45 60.73
CA ASN A 139 6.17 72.59 59.34
C ASN A 139 6.87 71.57 58.41
N GLU A 140 8.17 71.36 58.57
CA GLU A 140 8.93 70.35 57.83
C GLU A 140 8.39 68.95 58.08
N VAL A 141 8.12 68.58 59.34
CA VAL A 141 7.48 67.31 59.70
C VAL A 141 6.10 67.17 59.05
N ALA A 142 5.31 68.23 58.94
CA ALA A 142 4.02 68.19 58.24
C ALA A 142 4.18 67.92 56.74
N VAL A 143 5.13 68.59 56.07
CA VAL A 143 5.46 68.36 54.65
C VAL A 143 5.99 66.94 54.43
N LEU A 144 6.86 66.44 55.30
CA LEU A 144 7.36 65.06 55.24
C LEU A 144 6.25 64.03 55.46
N GLN A 145 5.27 64.29 56.32
CA GLN A 145 4.08 63.45 56.48
C GLN A 145 3.19 63.44 55.23
N GLU A 146 3.02 64.59 54.56
CA GLU A 146 2.28 64.65 53.30
C GLU A 146 3.01 63.91 52.17
N ASN A 147 4.32 64.11 52.05
CA ASN A 147 5.18 63.38 51.10
C ASN A 147 5.13 61.86 51.35
N LYS A 148 5.14 61.42 52.61
CA LYS A 148 4.95 60.00 52.96
C LYS A 148 3.60 59.47 52.45
N ARG A 149 2.50 60.20 52.67
CA ARG A 149 1.17 59.82 52.15
C ARG A 149 1.12 59.84 50.62
N ALA A 150 1.86 60.74 49.96
CA ALA A 150 1.96 60.79 48.49
C ALA A 150 2.71 59.55 47.96
N LEU A 151 3.82 59.17 48.59
CA LEU A 151 4.56 57.94 48.28
C LEU A 151 3.69 56.70 48.50
N GLU A 152 2.95 56.59 49.60
CA GLU A 152 2.03 55.47 49.86
C GLU A 152 0.93 55.33 48.78
N ARG A 153 0.39 56.45 48.27
CA ARG A 153 -0.57 56.43 47.15
C ARG A 153 0.11 55.99 45.84
N LEU A 154 1.32 56.48 45.57
CA LEU A 154 2.08 56.10 44.39
C LEU A 154 2.44 54.61 44.39
N THR A 155 2.87 54.07 45.54
CA THR A 155 3.16 52.65 45.71
C THR A 155 1.92 51.80 45.44
N LYS A 156 0.77 52.11 46.05
CA LYS A 156 -0.51 51.41 45.78
C LYS A 156 -0.94 51.48 44.32
N SER A 157 -0.73 52.62 43.65
CA SER A 157 -1.01 52.78 42.22
C SER A 157 -0.10 51.90 41.35
N LYS A 158 1.19 51.79 41.70
CA LYS A 158 2.15 50.90 41.03
C LYS A 158 1.84 49.43 41.27
N GLU A 159 1.49 49.04 42.50
CA GLU A 159 1.05 47.68 42.84
C GLU A 159 -0.19 47.28 42.03
N ALA A 160 -1.20 48.15 41.94
CA ALA A 160 -2.38 47.92 41.10
C ALA A 160 -2.03 47.77 39.60
N ALA A 161 -1.14 48.62 39.08
CA ALA A 161 -0.68 48.52 37.70
C ALA A 161 0.13 47.22 37.41
N LEU A 162 0.93 46.75 38.38
CA LEU A 162 1.64 45.47 38.28
C LEU A 162 0.67 44.28 38.28
N LEU A 163 -0.36 44.28 39.14
CA LEU A 163 -1.37 43.22 39.18
C LEU A 163 -2.17 43.15 37.86
N GLU A 164 -2.48 44.27 37.23
CA GLU A 164 -3.14 44.27 35.91
C GLU A 164 -2.18 43.81 34.80
N ALA A 165 -0.91 44.20 34.84
CA ALA A 165 0.10 43.68 33.91
C ALA A 165 0.28 42.16 34.04
N GLU A 166 0.27 41.61 35.25
CA GLU A 166 0.25 40.16 35.48
C GLU A 166 -1.00 39.49 34.92
N ARG A 167 -2.18 40.10 35.08
CA ARG A 167 -3.45 39.59 34.52
C ARG A 167 -3.38 39.51 33.00
N ILE A 168 -2.87 40.56 32.36
CA ILE A 168 -2.68 40.62 30.90
C ILE A 168 -1.67 39.56 30.46
N LEU A 169 -0.56 39.38 31.18
CA LEU A 169 0.47 38.38 30.85
C LEU A 169 -0.06 36.94 30.98
N LYS A 170 -0.81 36.63 32.05
CA LYS A 170 -1.46 35.32 32.22
C LYS A 170 -2.44 35.03 31.07
N SER A 171 -3.28 36.01 30.72
CA SER A 171 -4.21 35.90 29.59
C SER A 171 -3.50 35.78 28.22
N ALA A 172 -2.33 36.39 28.05
CA ALA A 172 -1.52 36.25 26.85
C ALA A 172 -0.87 34.85 26.76
N LEU A 173 -0.41 34.30 27.88
CA LEU A 173 0.15 32.95 27.98
C LEU A 173 -0.92 31.88 27.70
N GLU A 174 -2.13 32.02 28.25
CA GLU A 174 -3.28 31.16 27.93
C GLU A 174 -3.59 31.16 26.42
N ARG A 175 -3.61 32.34 25.79
CA ARG A 175 -3.79 32.45 24.33
C ARG A 175 -2.66 31.79 23.54
N ALA A 176 -1.40 31.89 24.01
CA ALA A 176 -0.26 31.26 23.35
C ALA A 176 -0.36 29.73 23.38
N LEU A 177 -0.73 29.14 24.53
CA LEU A 177 -0.94 27.69 24.67
C LEU A 177 -2.05 27.17 23.74
N VAL A 178 -3.17 27.89 23.63
CA VAL A 178 -4.26 27.52 22.70
C VAL A 178 -3.80 27.60 21.24
N VAL A 179 -2.96 28.57 20.88
CA VAL A 179 -2.38 28.66 19.52
C VAL A 179 -1.45 27.47 19.24
N GLU A 180 -0.62 27.06 20.20
CA GLU A 180 0.24 25.88 20.08
C GLU A 180 -0.59 24.59 19.90
N GLU A 181 -1.65 24.40 20.70
CA GLU A 181 -2.56 23.26 20.54
C GLU A 181 -3.21 23.23 19.15
N VAL A 182 -3.73 24.37 18.66
CA VAL A 182 -4.33 24.49 17.32
C VAL A 182 -3.28 24.29 16.21
N GLN A 183 -2.02 24.68 16.42
CA GLN A 183 -0.93 24.39 15.48
C GLN A 183 -0.62 22.89 15.41
N ASN A 184 -0.58 22.20 16.56
CA ASN A 184 -0.39 20.75 16.64
C ASN A 184 -1.54 19.99 15.97
N GLN A 185 -2.80 20.41 16.20
CA GLN A 185 -3.97 19.85 15.51
C GLN A 185 -3.90 20.09 13.99
N ASN A 186 -3.48 21.29 13.55
CA ASN A 186 -3.27 21.59 12.12
C ASN A 186 -2.18 20.71 11.48
N PHE A 187 -1.11 20.41 12.21
CA PHE A 187 -0.03 19.54 11.71
C PHE A 187 -0.55 18.10 11.49
N GLU A 188 -1.27 17.54 12.46
CA GLU A 188 -1.84 16.20 12.35
C GLU A 188 -2.94 16.13 11.26
N LEU A 189 -3.79 17.16 11.10
CA LEU A 189 -4.74 17.25 9.99
C LEU A 189 -4.05 17.30 8.62
N ARG A 190 -2.94 18.03 8.48
CA ARG A 190 -2.14 18.05 7.24
C ARG A 190 -1.57 16.67 6.91
N ARG A 191 -1.06 15.97 7.92
CA ARG A 191 -0.56 14.60 7.80
C ARG A 191 -1.67 13.62 7.39
N GLN A 192 -2.87 13.74 7.95
CA GLN A 192 -4.03 12.93 7.55
C GLN A 192 -4.43 13.20 6.10
N ILE A 193 -4.43 14.46 5.67
CA ILE A 193 -4.67 14.83 4.26
C ILE A 193 -3.62 14.19 3.33
N GLU A 194 -2.34 14.21 3.70
CA GLU A 194 -1.26 13.57 2.93
C GLU A 194 -1.44 12.04 2.83
N ILE A 195 -1.81 11.38 3.94
CA ILE A 195 -2.14 9.95 3.96
C ILE A 195 -3.31 9.65 3.02
N CYS A 196 -4.43 10.37 3.14
CA CYS A 196 -5.59 10.19 2.26
C CYS A 196 -5.28 10.49 0.78
N GLN A 197 -4.32 11.37 0.48
CA GLN A 197 -3.87 11.62 -0.90
C GLN A 197 -3.09 10.43 -1.48
N GLU A 198 -2.16 9.83 -0.73
CA GLU A 198 -1.43 8.63 -1.20
C GLU A 198 -2.35 7.39 -1.24
N GLU A 199 -3.27 7.24 -0.28
CA GLU A 199 -4.32 6.20 -0.33
C GLU A 199 -5.17 6.30 -1.58
N ASN A 200 -5.69 7.50 -1.90
CA ASN A 200 -6.45 7.73 -3.13
C ASN A 200 -5.61 7.39 -4.36
N LYS A 201 -4.34 7.80 -4.42
CA LYS A 201 -3.41 7.49 -5.53
C LYS A 201 -3.09 6.00 -5.65
N ILE A 202 -3.12 5.23 -4.57
CA ILE A 202 -3.03 3.75 -4.60
C ILE A 202 -4.33 3.16 -5.15
N LEU A 203 -5.49 3.58 -4.63
CA LEU A 203 -6.81 3.16 -5.13
C LEU A 203 -6.95 3.44 -6.64
N ASP A 204 -6.48 4.59 -7.09
CA ASP A 204 -6.47 5.03 -8.49
C ASP A 204 -5.62 4.13 -9.40
N LYS A 205 -4.47 3.62 -8.90
CA LYS A 205 -3.63 2.65 -9.61
C LYS A 205 -4.33 1.29 -9.70
N THR A 206 -4.90 0.82 -8.59
CA THR A 206 -5.65 -0.45 -8.54
C THR A 206 -6.91 -0.40 -9.40
N ASN A 207 -7.62 0.73 -9.45
CA ASN A 207 -8.80 0.91 -10.30
C ASN A 207 -8.41 0.85 -11.78
N ARG A 208 -7.36 1.57 -12.21
CA ARG A 208 -6.82 1.47 -13.58
C ARG A 208 -6.43 0.04 -13.95
N GLN A 209 -5.82 -0.72 -13.03
CA GLN A 209 -5.50 -2.14 -13.27
C GLN A 209 -6.75 -3.01 -13.47
N LYS A 210 -7.79 -2.82 -12.65
CA LYS A 210 -9.07 -3.54 -12.79
C LYS A 210 -9.79 -3.17 -14.09
N VAL A 211 -9.75 -1.92 -14.51
CA VAL A 211 -10.31 -1.49 -15.82
C VAL A 211 -9.58 -2.21 -16.96
N LEU A 212 -8.25 -2.27 -16.95
CA LEU A 212 -7.46 -3.01 -17.96
C LEU A 212 -7.74 -4.53 -17.94
N GLU A 213 -8.11 -5.11 -16.80
CA GLU A 213 -8.54 -6.51 -16.70
C GLU A 213 -9.93 -6.72 -17.29
N VAL A 214 -10.88 -5.82 -16.98
CA VAL A 214 -12.24 -5.83 -17.57
C VAL A 214 -12.19 -5.61 -19.08
N GLU A 215 -11.32 -4.75 -19.58
CA GLU A 215 -11.10 -4.54 -21.03
C GLU A 215 -10.61 -5.82 -21.73
N LYS A 216 -9.65 -6.55 -21.13
CA LYS A 216 -9.19 -7.84 -21.66
C LYS A 216 -10.29 -8.90 -21.65
N LEU A 217 -11.07 -8.99 -20.56
CA LEU A 217 -12.20 -9.91 -20.50
C LEU A 217 -13.29 -9.54 -21.52
N SER A 218 -13.49 -8.25 -21.79
CA SER A 218 -14.42 -7.78 -22.82
C SER A 218 -13.93 -8.17 -24.23
N GLN A 219 -12.63 -8.08 -24.49
CA GLN A 219 -12.02 -8.56 -25.74
C GLN A 219 -12.20 -10.08 -25.91
N THR A 220 -11.93 -10.89 -24.88
CA THR A 220 -12.13 -12.35 -24.99
C THR A 220 -13.60 -12.75 -25.13
N ILE A 221 -14.54 -11.98 -24.57
CA ILE A 221 -15.97 -12.15 -24.83
C ILE A 221 -16.28 -11.90 -26.32
N GLN A 222 -15.78 -10.79 -26.89
CA GLN A 222 -15.99 -10.49 -28.31
C GLN A 222 -15.39 -11.57 -29.23
N GLU A 223 -14.18 -12.05 -28.96
CA GLU A 223 -13.56 -13.16 -29.70
C GLU A 223 -14.40 -14.44 -29.65
N LEU A 224 -15.02 -14.75 -28.49
CA LEU A 224 -15.91 -15.89 -28.31
C LEU A 224 -17.26 -15.69 -29.04
N GLU A 225 -17.82 -14.48 -29.05
CA GLU A 225 -19.02 -14.14 -29.80
C GLU A 225 -18.79 -14.30 -31.31
N GLU A 226 -17.67 -13.80 -31.83
CA GLU A 226 -17.25 -13.99 -33.23
C GLU A 226 -17.05 -15.49 -33.57
N ALA A 227 -16.44 -16.26 -32.67
CA ALA A 227 -16.29 -17.70 -32.83
C ALA A 227 -17.64 -18.45 -32.82
N ILE A 228 -18.61 -18.02 -32.00
CA ILE A 228 -19.97 -18.58 -31.97
C ILE A 228 -20.71 -18.25 -33.28
N LEU A 229 -20.59 -17.03 -33.80
CA LEU A 229 -21.18 -16.63 -35.08
C LEU A 229 -20.58 -17.45 -36.25
N ALA A 230 -19.26 -17.61 -36.28
CA ALA A 230 -18.58 -18.45 -37.28
C ALA A 230 -18.98 -19.93 -37.16
N GLY A 231 -19.10 -20.45 -35.92
CA GLY A 231 -19.62 -21.80 -35.65
C GLY A 231 -21.06 -21.98 -36.10
N GLY A 232 -21.91 -20.97 -35.92
CA GLY A 232 -23.28 -20.94 -36.44
C GLY A 232 -23.36 -20.98 -37.96
N ALA A 233 -22.50 -20.22 -38.65
CA ALA A 233 -22.38 -20.26 -40.10
C ALA A 233 -21.94 -21.66 -40.61
N ALA A 234 -20.93 -22.27 -39.98
CA ALA A 234 -20.49 -23.63 -40.29
C ALA A 234 -21.57 -24.69 -40.00
N ALA A 235 -22.35 -24.53 -38.92
CA ALA A 235 -23.47 -25.40 -38.62
C ALA A 235 -24.60 -25.30 -39.68
N ASN A 236 -24.82 -24.12 -40.26
CA ASN A 236 -25.78 -23.92 -41.34
C ASN A 236 -25.32 -24.58 -42.65
N THR A 237 -24.05 -24.42 -43.06
CA THR A 237 -23.54 -25.12 -44.26
C THR A 237 -23.59 -26.64 -44.11
N LEU A 238 -23.30 -27.18 -42.91
CA LEU A 238 -23.49 -28.61 -42.62
C LEU A 238 -24.95 -29.06 -42.72
N ARG A 239 -25.92 -28.21 -42.32
CA ARG A 239 -27.36 -28.48 -42.50
C ARG A 239 -27.75 -28.49 -43.98
N ASP A 240 -27.23 -27.56 -44.78
CA ASP A 240 -27.48 -27.51 -46.22
C ASP A 240 -26.88 -28.72 -46.95
N TYR A 241 -25.63 -29.10 -46.67
CA TYR A 241 -25.05 -30.34 -47.22
C TYR A 241 -25.85 -31.58 -46.80
N LYS A 242 -26.32 -31.64 -45.55
CA LYS A 242 -27.20 -32.74 -45.09
C LYS A 242 -28.52 -32.77 -45.85
N ARG A 243 -29.10 -31.61 -46.21
CA ARG A 243 -30.30 -31.51 -47.04
C ARG A 243 -30.03 -32.03 -48.45
N GLN A 244 -28.97 -31.55 -49.11
CA GLN A 244 -28.54 -32.01 -50.43
C GLN A 244 -28.27 -33.52 -50.48
N ILE A 245 -27.60 -34.08 -49.46
CA ILE A 245 -27.40 -35.53 -49.33
C ILE A 245 -28.73 -36.28 -49.19
N SER A 246 -29.73 -35.68 -48.55
CA SER A 246 -31.06 -36.30 -48.41
C SER A 246 -31.82 -36.28 -49.75
N GLU A 247 -31.80 -35.15 -50.45
CA GLU A 247 -32.35 -34.96 -51.81
C GLU A 247 -31.72 -35.98 -52.79
N LEU A 248 -30.38 -36.05 -52.86
CA LEU A 248 -29.64 -37.02 -53.70
C LEU A 248 -29.93 -38.48 -53.33
N ASN A 249 -30.20 -38.79 -52.05
CA ASN A 249 -30.60 -40.15 -51.66
C ASN A 249 -32.03 -40.49 -52.10
N GLU A 250 -32.93 -39.50 -52.20
CA GLU A 250 -34.27 -39.70 -52.74
C GLU A 250 -34.24 -39.89 -54.25
N GLU A 251 -33.48 -39.07 -54.97
CA GLU A 251 -33.20 -39.24 -56.41
C GLU A 251 -32.56 -40.60 -56.71
N LYS A 252 -31.55 -41.01 -55.92
CA LYS A 252 -30.96 -42.35 -56.04
C LYS A 252 -32.03 -43.44 -55.90
N ARG A 253 -32.92 -43.34 -54.90
CA ARG A 253 -34.02 -44.30 -54.72
C ARG A 253 -35.03 -44.27 -55.87
N THR A 254 -35.29 -43.14 -56.53
CA THR A 254 -36.18 -43.11 -57.72
C THR A 254 -35.49 -43.77 -58.91
N LEU A 255 -34.24 -43.41 -59.19
CA LEU A 255 -33.43 -44.02 -60.25
C LEU A 255 -33.23 -45.54 -60.04
N GLU A 256 -33.02 -46.01 -58.81
CA GLU A 256 -32.94 -47.45 -58.50
C GLU A 256 -34.25 -48.20 -58.84
N ARG A 257 -35.41 -47.58 -58.56
CA ARG A 257 -36.72 -48.14 -58.92
C ARG A 257 -36.96 -48.11 -60.43
N GLU A 258 -36.56 -47.06 -61.12
CA GLU A 258 -36.66 -46.95 -62.58
C GLU A 258 -35.73 -47.93 -63.29
N LEU A 259 -34.49 -48.05 -62.84
CA LEU A 259 -33.53 -49.05 -63.31
C LEU A 259 -34.05 -50.47 -63.08
N ALA A 260 -34.73 -50.74 -61.95
CA ALA A 260 -35.41 -52.01 -61.72
C ALA A 260 -36.57 -52.25 -62.72
N ARG A 261 -37.41 -51.24 -62.98
CA ARG A 261 -38.48 -51.32 -64.01
C ARG A 261 -37.90 -51.58 -65.41
N ILE A 262 -36.85 -50.85 -65.79
CA ILE A 262 -36.16 -50.98 -67.08
C ILE A 262 -35.51 -52.35 -67.21
N LYS A 263 -34.89 -52.89 -66.15
CA LYS A 263 -34.39 -54.29 -66.14
C LYS A 263 -35.52 -55.29 -66.37
N VAL A 264 -36.67 -55.12 -65.73
CA VAL A 264 -37.83 -56.00 -65.94
C VAL A 264 -38.37 -55.88 -67.37
N SER A 265 -38.52 -54.68 -67.92
CA SER A 265 -38.97 -54.50 -69.31
C SER A 265 -37.95 -55.00 -70.33
N ALA A 266 -36.66 -54.78 -70.11
CA ALA A 266 -35.58 -55.30 -70.95
C ALA A 266 -35.52 -56.83 -70.92
N ASN A 267 -35.68 -57.46 -69.74
CA ASN A 267 -35.79 -58.90 -69.63
C ASN A 267 -37.04 -59.44 -70.35
N ARG A 268 -38.19 -58.74 -70.26
CA ARG A 268 -39.40 -59.08 -71.02
C ARG A 268 -39.17 -58.99 -72.53
N VAL A 269 -38.59 -57.90 -73.02
CA VAL A 269 -38.24 -57.72 -74.45
C VAL A 269 -37.24 -58.79 -74.89
N ALA A 270 -36.18 -59.06 -74.13
CA ALA A 270 -35.23 -60.12 -74.43
C ALA A 270 -35.89 -61.51 -74.47
N THR A 271 -36.90 -61.76 -73.64
CA THR A 271 -37.71 -63.00 -73.69
C THR A 271 -38.59 -63.04 -74.94
N VAL A 272 -39.25 -61.92 -75.30
CA VAL A 272 -40.05 -61.81 -76.54
C VAL A 272 -39.17 -62.02 -77.77
N VAL A 273 -38.04 -61.31 -77.89
CA VAL A 273 -37.08 -61.49 -78.98
C VAL A 273 -36.54 -62.93 -79.01
N ALA A 274 -36.19 -63.53 -77.86
CA ALA A 274 -35.77 -64.93 -77.81
C ALA A 274 -36.87 -65.94 -78.21
N ASN A 275 -38.15 -65.54 -78.17
CA ASN A 275 -39.28 -66.33 -78.65
C ASN A 275 -39.59 -66.03 -80.13
N GLU A 276 -39.43 -64.79 -80.61
CA GLU A 276 -39.50 -64.43 -82.04
C GLU A 276 -38.40 -65.11 -82.86
N TRP A 277 -37.22 -65.29 -82.27
CA TRP A 277 -36.12 -66.12 -82.81
C TRP A 277 -36.43 -67.63 -82.75
N LYS A 278 -37.63 -68.03 -82.35
CA LYS A 278 -38.01 -69.41 -82.02
C LYS A 278 -39.25 -69.90 -82.75
N ASP A 279 -39.82 -69.12 -83.67
CA ASP A 279 -40.99 -69.53 -84.44
C ASP A 279 -40.83 -69.38 -85.97
N GLU A 280 -41.47 -70.31 -86.68
CA GLU A 280 -41.69 -70.34 -88.14
C GLU A 280 -40.49 -70.27 -89.11
N ASN A 281 -39.30 -70.75 -88.72
CA ASN A 281 -38.51 -71.64 -89.59
C ASN A 281 -37.31 -72.26 -88.84
N ASP A 282 -37.35 -73.57 -88.63
CA ASP A 282 -36.28 -74.33 -87.98
C ASP A 282 -35.09 -74.57 -88.94
N LYS A 283 -34.39 -73.47 -89.27
CA LYS A 283 -33.07 -73.45 -89.91
C LYS A 283 -32.05 -72.84 -88.96
N VAL A 284 -32.00 -73.37 -87.74
CA VAL A 284 -30.83 -73.21 -86.86
C VAL A 284 -29.62 -73.68 -87.66
N MET A 285 -28.72 -72.77 -88.03
CA MET A 285 -27.48 -73.12 -88.74
C MET A 285 -26.77 -74.18 -87.89
N PRO A 286 -26.58 -75.43 -88.40
CA PRO A 286 -26.19 -76.56 -87.57
C PRO A 286 -25.01 -76.22 -86.68
N VAL A 287 -25.07 -76.56 -85.38
CA VAL A 287 -24.00 -76.22 -84.41
C VAL A 287 -22.61 -76.62 -84.90
N LYS A 288 -22.53 -77.69 -85.72
CA LYS A 288 -21.32 -78.09 -86.44
C LYS A 288 -20.82 -77.04 -87.44
N GLN A 289 -21.69 -76.49 -88.30
CA GLN A 289 -21.35 -75.39 -89.21
C GLN A 289 -20.94 -74.13 -88.43
N TRP A 290 -21.68 -73.74 -87.40
CA TRP A 290 -21.32 -72.56 -86.60
C TRP A 290 -19.98 -72.71 -85.87
N LEU A 291 -19.68 -73.89 -85.33
CA LEU A 291 -18.37 -74.19 -84.73
C LEU A 291 -17.25 -74.23 -85.77
N GLU A 292 -17.53 -74.65 -87.01
CA GLU A 292 -16.57 -74.67 -88.11
C GLU A 292 -16.31 -73.25 -88.64
N GLU A 293 -17.35 -72.42 -88.84
CA GLU A 293 -17.22 -71.00 -89.18
C GLU A 293 -16.50 -70.22 -88.08
N ARG A 294 -16.85 -70.44 -86.81
CA ARG A 294 -16.14 -69.85 -85.67
C ARG A 294 -14.66 -70.28 -85.63
N ARG A 295 -14.35 -71.54 -85.94
CA ARG A 295 -12.97 -72.04 -86.06
C ARG A 295 -12.23 -71.40 -87.23
N MET A 296 -12.88 -71.27 -88.39
CA MET A 296 -12.35 -70.61 -89.58
C MET A 296 -12.06 -69.12 -89.33
N LEU A 297 -13.03 -68.37 -88.80
CA LEU A 297 -12.86 -66.95 -88.44
C LEU A 297 -11.76 -66.75 -87.39
N GLN A 298 -11.65 -67.65 -86.41
CA GLN A 298 -10.59 -67.60 -85.40
C GLN A 298 -9.21 -67.92 -85.99
N ALA A 299 -9.13 -68.86 -86.94
CA ALA A 299 -7.92 -69.17 -87.71
C ALA A 299 -7.52 -68.03 -88.68
N GLU A 300 -8.49 -67.39 -89.34
CA GLU A 300 -8.26 -66.20 -90.18
C GLU A 300 -7.80 -65.02 -89.35
N MET A 301 -8.41 -64.75 -88.19
CA MET A 301 -7.92 -63.75 -87.23
C MET A 301 -6.47 -64.03 -86.85
N GLN A 302 -6.10 -65.28 -86.59
CA GLN A 302 -4.72 -65.62 -86.24
C GLN A 302 -3.77 -65.43 -87.42
N ARG A 303 -4.14 -65.89 -88.62
CA ARG A 303 -3.40 -65.65 -89.87
C ARG A 303 -3.24 -64.16 -90.17
N LEU A 304 -4.23 -63.32 -89.85
CA LEU A 304 -4.14 -61.87 -89.97
C LEU A 304 -3.18 -61.26 -88.94
N ARG A 305 -3.18 -61.73 -87.68
CA ARG A 305 -2.18 -61.35 -86.67
C ARG A 305 -0.76 -61.76 -87.09
N ASP A 306 -0.59 -62.95 -87.64
CA ASP A 306 0.71 -63.44 -88.10
C ASP A 306 1.20 -62.63 -89.32
N LYS A 307 0.31 -62.31 -90.28
CA LYS A 307 0.60 -61.38 -91.38
C LYS A 307 0.97 -59.97 -90.88
N LEU A 308 0.24 -59.44 -89.90
CA LEU A 308 0.55 -58.15 -89.28
C LEU A 308 1.96 -58.18 -88.68
N ALA A 309 2.28 -59.21 -87.88
CA ALA A 309 3.59 -59.39 -87.29
C ALA A 309 4.72 -59.58 -88.33
N ILE A 310 4.44 -60.18 -89.50
CA ILE A 310 5.40 -60.19 -90.61
C ILE A 310 5.57 -58.78 -91.18
N SER A 311 4.48 -58.07 -91.48
CA SER A 311 4.54 -56.71 -92.03
C SER A 311 5.24 -55.72 -91.09
N GLU A 312 5.07 -55.84 -89.77
CA GLU A 312 5.81 -55.06 -88.79
C GLU A 312 7.32 -55.35 -88.80
N ARG A 313 7.71 -56.62 -88.96
CA ARG A 313 9.14 -56.98 -89.07
C ARG A 313 9.74 -56.44 -90.37
N THR A 314 9.01 -56.53 -91.48
CA THR A 314 9.43 -55.96 -92.77
C THR A 314 9.56 -54.43 -92.67
N ALA A 315 8.55 -53.73 -92.14
CA ALA A 315 8.61 -52.28 -91.94
C ALA A 315 9.76 -51.85 -91.00
N LYS A 316 10.06 -52.63 -89.95
CA LYS A 316 11.23 -52.39 -89.09
C LYS A 316 12.56 -52.59 -89.84
N ALA A 317 12.65 -53.59 -90.71
CA ALA A 317 13.83 -53.81 -91.56
C ALA A 317 14.00 -52.70 -92.62
N GLU A 318 12.90 -52.27 -93.25
CA GLU A 318 12.88 -51.13 -94.18
C GLU A 318 13.27 -49.82 -93.48
N ALA A 319 12.77 -49.57 -92.26
CA ALA A 319 13.19 -48.41 -91.46
C ALA A 319 14.68 -48.46 -91.11
N GLN A 320 15.23 -49.63 -90.77
CA GLN A 320 16.67 -49.81 -90.57
C GLN A 320 17.48 -49.59 -91.86
N LEU A 321 16.98 -50.04 -93.02
CA LEU A 321 17.61 -49.78 -94.30
C LEU A 321 17.57 -48.29 -94.66
N LYS A 322 16.42 -47.63 -94.46
CA LYS A 322 16.26 -46.18 -94.63
C LYS A 322 17.22 -45.41 -93.71
N ASN A 323 17.38 -45.83 -92.46
CA ASN A 323 18.36 -45.22 -91.55
C ASN A 323 19.81 -45.41 -92.05
N LYS A 324 20.17 -46.59 -92.57
CA LYS A 324 21.50 -46.82 -93.19
C LYS A 324 21.72 -45.98 -94.45
N LEU A 325 20.69 -45.84 -95.30
CA LEU A 325 20.74 -45.00 -96.50
C LEU A 325 20.83 -43.51 -96.14
N ASN A 326 20.07 -43.04 -95.15
CA ASN A 326 20.17 -41.70 -94.59
C ASN A 326 21.57 -41.44 -94.00
N LEU A 327 22.17 -42.40 -93.29
CA LEU A 327 23.53 -42.26 -92.78
C LEU A 327 24.53 -42.10 -93.95
N ARG A 328 24.42 -42.93 -94.99
CA ARG A 328 25.27 -42.85 -96.19
C ARG A 328 25.09 -41.53 -96.94
N LEU A 329 23.85 -41.06 -97.10
CA LEU A 329 23.55 -39.75 -97.67
C LEU A 329 24.18 -38.64 -96.83
N LYS A 330 24.06 -38.70 -95.50
CA LYS A 330 24.64 -37.71 -94.60
C LYS A 330 26.18 -37.69 -94.66
N THR A 331 26.82 -38.86 -94.72
CA THR A 331 28.28 -38.96 -94.95
C THR A 331 28.69 -38.45 -96.33
N LEU A 332 27.87 -38.64 -97.37
CA LEU A 332 28.10 -38.05 -98.70
C LEU A 332 27.90 -36.53 -98.70
N GLU A 333 26.90 -36.00 -97.99
CA GLU A 333 26.68 -34.56 -97.80
C GLU A 333 27.83 -33.92 -97.01
N GLU A 334 28.33 -34.59 -95.98
CA GLU A 334 29.49 -34.14 -95.19
C GLU A 334 30.78 -34.20 -96.03
N GLY A 335 30.98 -35.25 -96.83
CA GLY A 335 32.07 -35.33 -97.81
C GLY A 335 31.99 -34.23 -98.87
N LEU A 336 30.80 -33.95 -99.40
CA LEU A 336 30.57 -32.89 -100.39
C LEU A 336 30.77 -31.49 -99.77
N LYS A 337 30.38 -31.28 -98.51
CA LYS A 337 30.67 -30.04 -97.75
C LYS A 337 32.18 -29.83 -97.53
N HIS A 338 32.97 -30.89 -97.40
CA HIS A 338 34.43 -30.79 -97.29
C HIS A 338 35.16 -30.67 -98.65
N VAL A 339 34.51 -30.99 -99.77
CA VAL A 339 35.04 -30.77 -101.13
C VAL A 339 34.56 -29.43 -101.74
N SER A 340 33.42 -28.90 -101.27
CA SER A 340 32.84 -27.61 -101.70
C SER A 340 33.52 -26.36 -101.10
N SER A 341 34.85 -26.41 -100.96
CA SER A 341 35.69 -25.29 -100.48
C SER A 341 36.62 -24.72 -101.56
N PHE A 342 36.30 -24.93 -102.85
CA PHE A 342 37.04 -24.34 -103.97
C PHE A 342 36.13 -23.82 -105.10
N SER A 343 36.23 -22.52 -105.36
CA SER A 343 36.03 -21.80 -106.63
C SER A 343 34.69 -21.85 -107.41
N VAL A 344 33.89 -20.79 -107.21
CA VAL A 344 33.31 -19.89 -108.26
C VAL A 344 32.80 -20.50 -109.59
N ASN A 345 31.45 -20.58 -109.71
CA ASN A 345 30.54 -19.96 -110.71
C ASN A 345 30.97 -19.82 -112.22
N PRO A 346 30.02 -19.83 -113.18
CA PRO A 346 29.13 -20.92 -113.60
C PRO A 346 29.18 -21.21 -115.14
N ASN A 347 28.30 -22.12 -115.58
CA ASN A 347 27.81 -22.39 -116.96
C ASN A 347 28.47 -23.44 -117.87
N ALA A 348 27.54 -24.21 -118.48
CA ALA A 348 27.56 -24.87 -119.78
C ALA A 348 28.18 -26.29 -119.95
N ASN A 349 27.24 -27.22 -120.18
CA ASN A 349 27.20 -28.19 -121.28
C ASN A 349 27.71 -29.64 -121.15
N VAL A 350 26.75 -30.54 -121.46
CA VAL A 350 26.86 -31.80 -122.23
C VAL A 350 27.43 -33.04 -121.54
N GLY A 351 26.68 -34.15 -121.66
CA GLY A 351 27.27 -35.46 -121.95
C GLY A 351 27.33 -36.47 -120.81
N SER A 352 26.34 -37.36 -120.77
CA SER A 352 26.47 -38.70 -120.15
C SER A 352 27.31 -39.64 -121.06
N PRO A 353 27.66 -40.90 -120.70
CA PRO A 353 27.44 -41.62 -119.42
C PRO A 353 28.62 -42.56 -118.98
N LYS A 354 28.34 -43.40 -117.95
CA LYS A 354 28.81 -44.81 -117.76
C LYS A 354 30.23 -45.12 -117.22
N THR A 355 30.27 -46.27 -116.50
CA THR A 355 31.39 -47.24 -116.32
C THR A 355 32.62 -46.77 -115.51
N GLU A 356 33.36 -47.58 -114.74
CA GLU A 356 33.41 -49.05 -114.56
C GLU A 356 34.21 -49.47 -113.30
N LYS A 357 33.92 -50.64 -112.70
CA LYS A 357 34.85 -51.59 -112.00
C LYS A 357 35.69 -51.06 -110.78
N SER A 358 36.20 -51.85 -109.83
CA SER A 358 36.16 -53.31 -109.55
C SER A 358 36.27 -53.62 -108.05
N ASN A 359 35.75 -54.78 -107.63
CA ASN A 359 36.36 -55.85 -106.78
C ASN A 359 37.50 -55.44 -105.81
N HIS A 360 37.60 -55.91 -104.55
CA HIS A 360 37.13 -57.16 -103.91
C HIS A 360 37.06 -56.94 -102.36
N PHE A 361 36.88 -57.89 -101.43
CA PHE A 361 36.84 -59.37 -101.46
C PHE A 361 35.69 -59.89 -100.54
N PHE A 362 35.83 -61.06 -99.92
CA PHE A 362 34.90 -61.70 -98.98
C PHE A 362 35.67 -62.28 -97.77
N GLY A 363 34.99 -62.61 -96.67
CA GLY A 363 35.66 -63.25 -95.52
C GLY A 363 34.85 -63.71 -94.31
N ILE A 364 33.68 -64.36 -94.48
CA ILE A 364 33.06 -65.20 -93.43
C ILE A 364 32.35 -66.39 -94.08
N LEU A 365 32.59 -67.62 -93.60
CA LEU A 365 31.58 -68.70 -93.42
C LEU A 365 32.20 -69.95 -92.73
N ALA A 366 31.34 -70.80 -92.15
CA ALA A 366 31.61 -72.14 -91.58
C ALA A 366 32.41 -72.21 -90.25
N SER A 367 32.16 -73.14 -89.30
CA SER A 367 31.01 -74.06 -89.10
C SER A 367 31.01 -74.70 -87.68
N ASN A 368 29.86 -75.28 -87.31
CA ASN A 368 29.67 -76.50 -86.49
C ASN A 368 30.12 -76.64 -85.01
N THR A 369 29.31 -77.45 -84.29
CA THR A 369 29.61 -78.40 -83.19
C THR A 369 29.33 -78.07 -81.70
N LYS A 370 28.56 -79.02 -81.11
CA LYS A 370 28.77 -79.72 -79.80
C LYS A 370 28.63 -79.00 -78.44
N MET A 371 27.58 -79.44 -77.74
CA MET A 371 27.60 -80.12 -76.41
C MET A 371 27.83 -79.38 -75.06
N ARG A 372 26.94 -79.76 -74.13
CA ARG A 372 27.15 -80.08 -72.68
C ARG A 372 27.16 -78.96 -71.59
N LYS A 373 26.18 -79.13 -70.69
CA LYS A 373 26.25 -79.12 -69.19
C LYS A 373 26.54 -77.82 -68.39
N ARG A 374 25.50 -77.47 -67.60
CA ARG A 374 25.49 -77.13 -66.14
C ARG A 374 26.54 -76.17 -65.56
N SER A 375 26.06 -75.06 -64.98
CA SER A 375 25.91 -74.81 -63.52
C SER A 375 25.00 -73.57 -63.32
N ALA A 376 24.02 -73.53 -62.42
CA ALA A 376 24.11 -73.13 -61.00
C ALA A 376 24.91 -71.82 -60.78
N SER A 377 24.43 -70.77 -60.10
CA SER A 377 23.27 -70.63 -59.18
C SER A 377 22.71 -69.19 -59.13
N GLN A 378 21.51 -69.02 -58.56
CA GLN A 378 21.02 -67.75 -57.98
C GLN A 378 21.75 -67.41 -56.65
N PRO A 379 21.55 -66.24 -55.97
CA PRO A 379 20.54 -65.19 -56.19
C PRO A 379 21.02 -63.72 -56.19
N ARG A 380 20.06 -62.82 -56.44
CA ARG A 380 19.95 -61.39 -56.09
C ARG A 380 21.20 -60.66 -55.53
N GLY A 381 21.63 -59.64 -56.27
CA GLY A 381 22.37 -58.47 -55.75
C GLY A 381 22.11 -57.26 -56.66
N SER A 382 21.50 -56.20 -56.12
CA SER A 382 21.20 -54.96 -56.85
C SER A 382 22.36 -53.98 -56.77
N THR A 383 22.73 -53.33 -57.88
CA THR A 383 23.78 -52.29 -57.86
C THR A 383 23.41 -51.06 -58.69
N MET A 384 23.30 -49.93 -57.98
CA MET A 384 23.64 -48.55 -58.38
C MET A 384 23.16 -47.99 -59.73
N ASN A 385 22.30 -46.96 -59.62
CA ASN A 385 22.83 -45.60 -59.76
C ASN A 385 22.72 -44.93 -58.37
N ARG A 386 23.86 -44.58 -57.75
CA ARG A 386 24.54 -43.27 -57.88
C ARG A 386 23.83 -42.21 -57.01
N SER A 387 24.06 -42.24 -55.68
CA SER A 387 25.03 -41.38 -54.94
C SER A 387 24.50 -39.97 -54.67
N SER A 388 24.57 -39.40 -53.47
CA SER A 388 25.05 -39.88 -52.16
C SER A 388 24.49 -38.95 -51.07
N SER A 389 24.18 -39.49 -49.90
CA SER A 389 23.40 -38.82 -48.85
C SER A 389 24.24 -38.25 -47.70
N MET A 390 23.96 -36.99 -47.31
CA MET A 390 23.90 -36.51 -45.91
C MET A 390 25.19 -36.69 -45.04
N PRO A 391 25.18 -36.41 -43.72
CA PRO A 391 25.12 -35.05 -43.13
C PRO A 391 26.22 -34.80 -42.05
N ARG A 392 26.10 -33.64 -41.38
CA ARG A 392 26.54 -33.29 -40.00
C ARG A 392 27.97 -32.75 -39.71
N ASP A 393 27.92 -31.86 -38.71
CA ASP A 393 28.87 -31.52 -37.63
C ASP A 393 30.15 -30.66 -37.84
N GLU A 394 30.13 -29.55 -37.07
CA GLU A 394 31.20 -28.86 -36.32
C GLU A 394 32.39 -28.07 -36.95
N LYS A 395 32.46 -26.80 -36.46
CA LYS A 395 33.64 -26.01 -36.00
C LYS A 395 34.65 -25.36 -36.98
N GLN A 396 34.69 -24.02 -36.80
CA GLN A 396 35.85 -23.13 -36.60
C GLN A 396 36.58 -22.43 -37.77
N THR A 397 36.83 -21.12 -37.52
CA THR A 397 37.85 -20.21 -38.10
C THR A 397 37.69 -19.80 -39.59
N SER A 398 38.00 -18.57 -40.04
CA SER A 398 38.63 -17.36 -39.43
C SER A 398 38.43 -16.09 -40.28
N THR A 399 38.92 -14.92 -39.81
CA THR A 399 39.16 -13.64 -40.53
C THR A 399 37.93 -12.74 -40.84
N ALA A 400 37.98 -11.40 -40.85
CA ALA A 400 38.99 -10.42 -40.39
C ALA A 400 38.44 -8.97 -40.28
N LYS A 401 39.10 -8.14 -39.46
CA LYS A 401 39.33 -6.67 -39.58
C LYS A 401 38.16 -5.72 -39.95
N LEU A 402 37.74 -4.89 -38.99
CA LEU A 402 37.89 -3.42 -39.07
C LEU A 402 37.97 -2.83 -37.65
N GLU A 403 38.57 -1.65 -37.49
CA GLU A 403 39.16 -1.18 -36.23
C GLU A 403 38.78 0.29 -35.88
N MET A 404 38.91 0.65 -34.60
CA MET A 404 39.00 2.01 -34.01
C MET A 404 37.75 2.92 -33.85
N LYS A 405 37.29 3.04 -32.59
CA LYS A 405 37.29 4.24 -31.66
C LYS A 405 36.86 5.64 -32.18
N PRO A 406 36.20 6.49 -31.35
CA PRO A 406 36.68 7.03 -30.04
C PRO A 406 35.71 6.74 -28.86
N VAL A 407 36.03 6.77 -27.55
CA VAL A 407 36.93 7.54 -26.63
C VAL A 407 36.23 8.68 -25.86
N ASP A 408 36.04 8.40 -24.56
CA ASP A 408 35.96 9.25 -23.34
C ASP A 408 34.96 10.39 -23.13
N GLY A 409 34.55 10.54 -21.86
CA GLY A 409 33.63 11.58 -21.38
C GLY A 409 33.04 11.35 -19.96
N THR A 410 33.88 11.03 -18.97
CA THR A 410 33.44 10.65 -17.61
C THR A 410 32.85 11.79 -16.74
N LYS A 411 32.03 11.42 -15.74
CA LYS A 411 32.16 11.90 -14.32
C LYS A 411 31.23 11.18 -13.32
N ARG A 412 31.84 10.40 -12.40
CA ARG A 412 31.53 10.18 -10.95
C ARG A 412 30.09 9.75 -10.57
N ARG A 413 29.82 8.74 -9.73
CA ARG A 413 30.48 8.29 -8.49
C ARG A 413 29.77 7.03 -7.98
N ASP A 414 30.49 6.12 -7.32
CA ASP A 414 29.98 5.00 -6.51
C ASP A 414 29.05 5.50 -5.36
N PRO A 415 28.14 4.67 -4.74
CA PRO A 415 28.43 3.28 -4.36
C PRO A 415 27.30 2.23 -4.33
N SER A 416 27.75 0.98 -4.12
CA SER A 416 27.14 -0.11 -3.32
C SER A 416 25.65 -0.44 -3.49
N GLY A 417 25.37 -1.66 -3.95
CA GLY A 417 24.03 -2.26 -3.88
C GLY A 417 23.88 -3.23 -2.70
N GLU A 418 22.70 -3.21 -2.07
CA GLU A 418 21.97 -4.37 -1.51
C GLU A 418 20.54 -3.87 -1.22
N SER A 419 19.54 -4.19 -2.04
CA SER A 419 18.80 -5.47 -2.15
C SER A 419 17.85 -5.76 -0.96
N LEU A 420 16.58 -5.40 -1.19
CA LEU A 420 15.37 -6.13 -0.81
C LEU A 420 15.23 -6.69 0.63
N GLN A 421 14.50 -5.96 1.47
CA GLN A 421 13.45 -6.57 2.30
C GLN A 421 12.13 -5.79 2.22
N LYS A 422 11.07 -6.44 1.72
CA LYS A 422 9.70 -5.95 1.80
C LYS A 422 9.18 -6.10 3.24
N LYS A 423 8.71 -5.02 3.86
CA LYS A 423 7.87 -5.08 5.06
C LYS A 423 6.58 -4.31 4.79
N SER A 424 5.44 -5.01 4.91
CA SER A 424 4.12 -4.38 4.86
C SER A 424 3.67 -4.03 6.29
N LEU A 425 3.12 -2.84 6.47
CA LEU A 425 2.68 -2.31 7.77
C LEU A 425 1.16 -2.08 7.78
N TRP A 426 0.36 -3.15 7.75
CA TRP A 426 -1.08 -3.07 7.98
C TRP A 426 -1.63 -4.33 8.65
N ALA A 427 -1.78 -4.28 9.98
CA ALA A 427 -2.63 -5.20 10.74
C ALA A 427 -2.95 -4.61 12.12
N SER A 428 -4.03 -3.83 12.22
CA SER A 428 -4.64 -3.48 13.50
C SER A 428 -5.99 -4.19 13.60
N ARG A 429 -6.16 -5.08 14.57
CA ARG A 429 -7.48 -5.57 14.98
C ARG A 429 -7.50 -5.92 16.46
N ASN A 430 -8.19 -5.08 17.21
CA ASN A 430 -8.41 -5.22 18.64
C ASN A 430 -9.35 -6.40 18.96
N LYS A 431 -9.13 -7.09 20.08
CA LYS A 431 -10.12 -7.95 20.77
C LYS A 431 -9.88 -7.91 22.27
N PHE A 432 -10.98 -8.00 23.01
CA PHE A 432 -11.13 -7.60 24.42
C PHE A 432 -10.96 -8.76 25.42
N ILE A 433 -11.02 -8.41 26.72
CA ILE A 433 -11.06 -9.25 27.95
C ILE A 433 -9.68 -9.67 28.49
N ASP A 434 -9.38 -9.66 29.81
CA ASP A 434 -9.78 -8.85 31.00
C ASP A 434 -8.98 -9.43 32.19
N SER A 435 -8.52 -8.60 33.13
CA SER A 435 -8.37 -8.88 34.59
C SER A 435 -7.17 -8.21 35.26
N GLU A 436 -7.39 -7.93 36.55
CA GLU A 436 -6.46 -7.62 37.64
C GLU A 436 -6.19 -6.14 38.00
N LYS A 437 -6.48 -5.87 39.29
CA LYS A 437 -6.28 -4.62 40.05
C LYS A 437 -4.77 -4.45 40.36
N GLU A 438 -4.25 -3.30 40.79
CA GLU A 438 -4.37 -2.85 42.18
C GLU A 438 -3.77 -1.43 42.46
N ASN A 439 -4.57 -0.61 43.16
CA ASN A 439 -4.29 0.50 44.10
C ASN A 439 -3.30 1.68 43.84
N ALA A 440 -3.65 2.81 44.50
CA ALA A 440 -2.89 4.06 44.69
C ALA A 440 -2.61 4.91 43.42
N GLU A 441 -2.64 6.25 43.42
CA GLU A 441 -2.93 7.24 44.47
C GLU A 441 -3.47 8.52 43.78
N MET A 442 -4.61 9.07 44.19
CA MET A 442 -5.19 10.26 43.56
C MET A 442 -4.84 11.54 44.33
N ASN A 443 -3.67 12.11 44.00
CA ASN A 443 -3.33 13.46 44.47
C ASN A 443 -4.22 14.51 43.79
N LYS A 444 -4.92 15.29 44.61
CA LYS A 444 -5.69 16.47 44.19
C LYS A 444 -4.97 17.73 44.66
N ASN A 445 -4.62 18.60 43.75
CA ASN A 445 -4.11 19.94 44.05
C ASN A 445 -4.55 20.95 42.99
N THR A 446 -5.83 21.33 43.06
CA THR A 446 -6.34 22.56 42.45
C THR A 446 -6.42 23.64 43.54
N THR A 447 -5.43 24.53 43.58
CA THR A 447 -5.37 25.64 44.54
C THR A 447 -6.03 26.89 43.95
N VAL A 448 -7.25 27.20 44.40
CA VAL A 448 -7.77 28.57 44.33
C VAL A 448 -8.23 28.98 45.72
N ASN A 449 -7.61 30.06 46.19
CA ASN A 449 -7.83 30.65 47.50
C ASN A 449 -9.07 31.57 47.45
N LEU A 450 -10.01 31.42 48.39
CA LEU A 450 -10.95 32.48 48.71
C LEU A 450 -11.30 32.44 50.20
N GLU A 451 -10.77 33.42 50.92
CA GLU A 451 -11.06 33.61 52.34
C GLU A 451 -12.49 34.12 52.57
N LYS A 452 -12.95 33.91 53.81
CA LYS A 452 -13.85 34.80 54.55
C LYS A 452 -15.36 34.71 54.25
N LEU A 453 -16.07 34.01 55.14
CA LEU A 453 -17.12 34.63 55.96
C LEU A 453 -17.32 33.80 57.25
N ASN A 454 -17.32 34.47 58.40
CA ASN A 454 -17.66 33.88 59.70
C ASN A 454 -19.17 34.04 59.93
N SER A 455 -19.85 33.03 60.48
CA SER A 455 -20.54 33.13 61.81
C SER A 455 -21.42 31.92 62.16
N SER A 456 -21.25 31.43 63.39
CA SER A 456 -22.23 30.80 64.31
C SER A 456 -23.31 29.82 63.81
N GLU A 457 -23.16 28.54 64.21
CA GLU A 457 -24.06 27.71 65.06
C GLU A 457 -23.53 26.25 65.00
N ILE A 458 -22.86 25.70 66.03
CA ILE A 458 -23.36 25.12 67.29
C ILE A 458 -24.40 24.00 67.07
N GLY A 459 -24.06 22.78 67.50
CA GLY A 459 -25.04 21.74 67.86
C GLY A 459 -24.79 20.34 67.28
N ASP A 460 -24.12 19.49 68.07
CA ASP A 460 -24.35 18.04 68.23
C ASP A 460 -24.23 17.09 66.99
N LEU A 461 -23.95 15.79 67.10
CA LEU A 461 -23.74 14.91 68.25
C LEU A 461 -22.68 13.83 67.87
N GLU A 462 -21.93 13.34 68.85
CA GLU A 462 -21.04 12.19 68.66
C GLU A 462 -21.79 10.85 68.49
N ASN A 463 -21.01 9.82 68.14
CA ASN A 463 -21.13 8.45 68.66
C ASN A 463 -22.10 7.47 67.96
N SER A 464 -21.53 6.54 67.20
CA SER A 464 -21.53 5.13 67.66
C SER A 464 -20.49 4.28 66.94
N LYS A 465 -19.68 3.57 67.74
CA LYS A 465 -18.63 2.64 67.33
C LYS A 465 -18.93 1.28 67.96
N CYS A 466 -19.14 0.24 67.16
CA CYS A 466 -18.93 -1.19 67.51
C CYS A 466 -18.79 -1.96 66.17
N ILE A 467 -17.72 -2.71 65.85
CA ILE A 467 -16.95 -3.76 66.56
C ILE A 467 -17.52 -5.19 66.34
N VAL A 468 -16.87 -5.89 65.40
CA VAL A 468 -16.39 -7.30 65.43
C VAL A 468 -17.36 -8.48 65.49
N GLY A 469 -17.11 -9.45 64.60
CA GLY A 469 -17.29 -10.90 64.82
C GLY A 469 -18.52 -11.53 64.13
N SER A 470 -18.49 -12.79 63.67
CA SER A 470 -17.39 -13.77 63.56
C SER A 470 -17.76 -14.88 62.55
N ASN A 471 -16.83 -15.80 62.27
CA ASN A 471 -16.92 -16.91 61.31
C ASN A 471 -18.16 -17.82 61.43
N GLY A 472 -18.52 -18.46 60.31
CA GLY A 472 -19.37 -19.65 60.24
C GLY A 472 -19.21 -20.39 58.91
N GLU A 473 -18.46 -21.50 58.92
CA GLU A 473 -18.04 -22.22 57.71
C GLU A 473 -18.88 -23.50 57.47
N THR A 474 -18.99 -23.91 56.20
CA THR A 474 -19.51 -25.20 55.68
C THR A 474 -21.01 -25.55 55.82
N LYS A 475 -21.66 -25.75 54.65
CA LYS A 475 -22.14 -27.08 54.22
C LYS A 475 -22.57 -27.06 52.74
N ASN A 476 -22.05 -28.00 51.96
CA ASN A 476 -22.47 -28.24 50.57
C ASN A 476 -23.82 -28.97 50.53
N VAL A 477 -24.73 -28.52 49.66
CA VAL A 477 -25.74 -29.35 48.98
C VAL A 477 -25.93 -28.79 47.57
N ASP A 478 -25.53 -29.55 46.55
CA ASP A 478 -25.93 -29.30 45.17
C ASP A 478 -27.40 -29.69 44.97
N SER A 479 -28.18 -28.86 44.26
CA SER A 479 -29.07 -29.31 43.17
C SER A 479 -29.91 -28.16 42.58
N THR A 480 -29.53 -27.76 41.36
CA THR A 480 -30.41 -27.34 40.25
C THR A 480 -31.76 -26.65 40.52
N ASN A 481 -31.81 -25.31 40.49
CA ASN A 481 -32.70 -24.55 39.56
C ASN A 481 -32.45 -23.03 39.61
N SER A 482 -31.58 -22.51 38.73
CA SER A 482 -31.43 -21.06 38.55
C SER A 482 -32.38 -20.54 37.47
N ASN A 483 -33.62 -20.25 37.87
CA ASN A 483 -34.38 -19.20 37.19
C ASN A 483 -33.59 -17.90 37.37
N SER A 484 -32.85 -17.48 36.34
CA SER A 484 -32.03 -16.28 36.36
C SER A 484 -32.90 -15.03 36.31
N LYS A 485 -33.56 -14.72 37.43
CA LYS A 485 -33.88 -13.33 37.76
C LYS A 485 -32.56 -12.60 37.85
N ASP A 486 -32.46 -11.53 37.07
CA ASP A 486 -31.33 -10.60 37.05
C ASP A 486 -31.26 -9.84 38.38
N VAL A 487 -30.69 -10.48 39.40
CA VAL A 487 -30.45 -9.88 40.71
C VAL A 487 -29.10 -9.17 40.63
N VAL A 488 -29.14 -7.97 40.04
CA VAL A 488 -28.07 -6.98 40.15
C VAL A 488 -27.67 -6.85 41.62
N SER A 489 -26.37 -6.95 41.91
CA SER A 489 -25.90 -6.97 43.30
C SER A 489 -26.28 -5.67 44.02
N GLY A 490 -26.73 -5.78 45.28
CA GLY A 490 -27.18 -4.62 46.07
C GLY A 490 -26.12 -3.52 46.14
N PHE A 491 -24.85 -3.90 46.23
CA PHE A 491 -23.71 -2.98 46.16
C PHE A 491 -23.65 -2.16 44.85
N LEU A 492 -24.01 -2.75 43.70
CA LEU A 492 -24.09 -2.02 42.44
C LEU A 492 -25.29 -1.06 42.44
N TYR A 493 -26.40 -1.46 43.05
CA TYR A 493 -27.57 -0.60 43.22
C TYR A 493 -27.26 0.59 44.14
N ASP A 494 -26.61 0.37 45.29
CA ASP A 494 -26.17 1.41 46.22
C ASP A 494 -25.17 2.38 45.56
N ARG A 495 -24.21 1.84 44.79
CA ARG A 495 -23.23 2.64 44.05
C ARG A 495 -23.91 3.48 42.95
N LEU A 496 -24.84 2.88 42.20
CA LEU A 496 -25.60 3.57 41.16
C LEU A 496 -26.52 4.64 41.75
N GLN A 497 -27.20 4.34 42.86
CA GLN A 497 -28.06 5.27 43.59
C GLN A 497 -27.26 6.46 44.14
N LYS A 498 -26.06 6.21 44.70
CA LYS A 498 -25.14 7.28 45.14
C LYS A 498 -24.73 8.18 43.97
N GLU A 499 -24.42 7.59 42.82
CA GLU A 499 -24.00 8.37 41.64
C GLU A 499 -25.16 9.14 41.02
N VAL A 500 -26.37 8.58 40.99
CA VAL A 500 -27.60 9.30 40.58
C VAL A 500 -27.90 10.47 41.52
N ILE A 501 -27.69 10.32 42.83
CA ILE A 501 -27.85 11.42 43.80
C ILE A 501 -26.79 12.50 43.57
N ASN A 502 -25.53 12.13 43.32
CA ASN A 502 -24.45 13.08 43.00
C ASN A 502 -24.76 13.85 41.70
N LEU A 503 -25.23 13.15 40.66
CA LEU A 503 -25.62 13.76 39.39
C LEU A 503 -26.80 14.73 39.53
N ARG A 504 -27.83 14.38 40.31
CA ARG A 504 -28.95 15.31 40.60
C ARG A 504 -28.46 16.58 41.27
N LYS A 505 -27.63 16.47 42.32
CA LYS A 505 -27.03 17.65 43.00
C LYS A 505 -26.18 18.49 42.07
N TYR A 506 -25.44 17.87 41.15
CA TYR A 506 -24.66 18.58 40.14
C TYR A 506 -25.55 19.31 39.12
N CYS A 507 -26.65 18.68 38.68
CA CYS A 507 -27.66 19.31 37.83
C CYS A 507 -28.33 20.50 38.54
N GLU A 508 -28.80 20.33 39.77
CA GLU A 508 -29.42 21.38 40.60
C GLU A 508 -28.46 22.58 40.80
N PHE A 509 -27.16 22.32 41.03
CA PHE A 509 -26.14 23.35 41.11
C PHE A 509 -25.90 24.08 39.76
N ARG A 510 -25.85 23.32 38.65
CA ARG A 510 -25.70 23.88 37.30
C ARG A 510 -26.91 24.72 36.90
N GLU A 511 -28.11 24.29 37.24
CA GLU A 511 -29.38 24.98 36.97
C GLU A 511 -29.49 26.25 37.83
N SER A 512 -29.13 26.19 39.11
CA SER A 512 -29.00 27.37 39.97
C SER A 512 -27.97 28.38 39.44
N SER A 513 -26.83 27.90 38.94
CA SER A 513 -25.79 28.76 38.33
C SER A 513 -26.23 29.36 36.98
N LEU A 514 -27.02 28.63 36.19
CA LEU A 514 -27.63 29.15 34.97
C LEU A 514 -28.67 30.23 35.28
N ASN A 515 -29.59 29.98 36.22
CA ASN A 515 -30.61 30.95 36.63
C ASN A 515 -29.97 32.23 37.20
N ALA A 516 -28.90 32.12 37.98
CA ALA A 516 -28.14 33.28 38.47
C ALA A 516 -27.54 34.12 37.33
N LYS A 517 -27.02 33.47 36.28
CA LYS A 517 -26.51 34.15 35.08
C LYS A 517 -27.62 34.74 34.22
N ASP A 518 -28.78 34.08 34.14
CA ASP A 518 -29.91 34.57 33.35
C ASP A 518 -30.54 35.81 33.99
N GLU A 519 -30.67 35.84 35.33
CA GLU A 519 -31.04 37.07 36.05
C GLU A 519 -29.95 38.16 35.93
N GLU A 520 -28.65 37.83 35.93
CA GLU A 520 -27.57 38.80 35.64
C GLU A 520 -27.69 39.37 34.21
N ILE A 521 -27.99 38.54 33.21
CA ILE A 521 -28.22 38.94 31.82
C ILE A 521 -29.47 39.82 31.73
N LYS A 522 -30.55 39.47 32.41
CA LYS A 522 -31.81 40.21 32.46
C LYS A 522 -31.65 41.58 33.10
N VAL A 523 -30.91 41.68 34.21
CA VAL A 523 -30.54 42.96 34.83
C VAL A 523 -29.70 43.83 33.87
N LYS A 524 -28.71 43.24 33.19
CA LYS A 524 -27.94 43.96 32.15
C LYS A 524 -28.83 44.40 30.99
N TYR A 525 -29.75 43.55 30.52
CA TYR A 525 -30.69 43.89 29.45
C TYR A 525 -31.59 45.06 29.85
N GLN A 526 -32.06 45.10 31.09
CA GLN A 526 -32.84 46.19 31.67
C GLN A 526 -32.02 47.47 31.88
N GLN A 527 -30.70 47.35 32.09
CA GLN A 527 -29.76 48.47 32.18
C GLN A 527 -29.45 49.08 30.81
N PHE A 528 -29.37 48.26 29.74
CA PHE A 528 -29.13 48.73 28.37
C PHE A 528 -30.42 49.14 27.63
N HIS A 529 -31.58 48.63 28.03
CA HIS A 529 -32.90 49.01 27.50
C HIS A 529 -33.83 49.50 28.61
N PRO A 530 -33.73 50.79 29.01
CA PRO A 530 -34.70 51.41 29.91
C PRO A 530 -36.10 51.47 29.26
N PRO A 531 -37.18 51.55 30.06
CA PRO A 531 -38.56 51.50 29.57
C PRO A 531 -38.89 52.64 28.58
N PRO A 532 -39.82 52.42 27.63
CA PRO A 532 -40.12 53.36 26.55
C PRO A 532 -40.69 54.68 27.10
N GLY A 533 -39.79 55.67 27.22
CA GLY A 533 -40.07 57.01 27.74
C GLY A 533 -38.79 57.81 28.02
N THR A 534 -37.75 57.17 28.56
CA THR A 534 -36.48 57.83 28.93
C THR A 534 -35.73 58.40 27.72
N CYS A 535 -35.69 57.66 26.60
CA CYS A 535 -35.09 58.15 25.35
C CYS A 535 -35.81 59.39 24.79
N SER A 536 -37.12 59.53 25.02
CA SER A 536 -37.88 60.70 24.56
C SER A 536 -37.52 61.95 25.36
N VAL A 537 -37.25 61.81 26.66
CA VAL A 537 -36.76 62.90 27.52
C VAL A 537 -35.34 63.32 27.12
N LEU A 538 -34.43 62.37 26.85
CA LEU A 538 -33.07 62.69 26.42
C LEU A 538 -33.03 63.36 25.03
N LEU A 539 -33.88 62.94 24.09
CA LEU A 539 -34.04 63.61 22.79
C LEU A 539 -34.63 65.02 22.91
N ALA A 540 -35.58 65.23 23.82
CA ALA A 540 -36.09 66.57 24.11
C ALA A 540 -34.99 67.49 24.68
N PHE A 541 -34.18 67.00 25.63
CA PHE A 541 -33.04 67.76 26.16
C PHE A 541 -31.96 68.03 25.11
N LEU A 542 -31.62 67.08 24.23
CA LEU A 542 -30.66 67.32 23.15
C LEU A 542 -31.17 68.40 22.16
N ASN A 543 -32.43 68.33 21.76
CA ASN A 543 -33.02 69.32 20.86
C ASN A 543 -33.12 70.71 21.51
N GLN A 544 -33.42 70.78 22.82
CA GLN A 544 -33.38 72.03 23.58
C GLN A 544 -31.96 72.64 23.62
N TYR A 545 -30.93 71.79 23.76
CA TYR A 545 -29.52 72.23 23.83
C TYR A 545 -28.99 72.68 22.46
N ILE A 546 -29.34 71.96 21.39
CA ILE A 546 -28.97 72.31 20.00
C ILE A 546 -29.65 73.61 19.56
N ALA A 547 -30.87 73.90 20.02
CA ALA A 547 -31.57 75.15 19.74
C ALA A 547 -30.93 76.39 20.41
N LEU A 548 -30.06 76.20 21.41
CA LEU A 548 -29.41 77.29 22.16
C LEU A 548 -28.01 77.67 21.64
N PHE A 549 -27.38 76.85 20.77
CA PHE A 549 -26.04 77.10 20.24
C PHE A 549 -25.91 76.72 18.75
N PRO A 550 -26.17 77.65 17.81
CA PRO A 550 -26.19 77.34 16.37
C PRO A 550 -24.81 77.14 15.70
N ASP A 551 -23.74 77.70 16.26
CA ASP A 551 -22.47 77.91 15.53
C ASP A 551 -21.50 76.70 15.48
N ALA A 552 -21.81 75.58 16.14
CA ALA A 552 -20.92 74.42 16.20
C ALA A 552 -20.99 73.51 14.93
N ARG A 553 -21.08 74.10 13.72
CA ARG A 553 -21.37 73.37 12.48
C ARG A 553 -20.44 73.58 11.29
N GLU A 554 -19.26 74.17 11.48
CA GLU A 554 -18.16 74.13 10.50
C GLU A 554 -16.80 73.91 11.16
N GLU A 555 -16.36 72.65 11.27
CA GLU A 555 -14.93 72.29 11.16
C GLU A 555 -14.78 70.78 10.97
N GLY A 556 -14.27 70.36 9.81
CA GLY A 556 -14.27 68.95 9.40
C GLY A 556 -13.77 68.71 7.98
N ARG A 557 -12.65 69.35 7.60
CA ARG A 557 -12.02 69.18 6.28
C ARG A 557 -10.62 68.57 6.46
N ASN A 558 -10.47 67.29 6.10
CA ASN A 558 -9.22 66.54 6.22
C ASN A 558 -8.11 67.09 5.29
N PRO A 559 -6.85 67.15 5.74
CA PRO A 559 -5.69 67.21 4.84
C PRO A 559 -5.25 65.80 4.40
N VAL A 560 -4.66 65.74 3.20
CA VAL A 560 -4.27 64.50 2.49
C VAL A 560 -2.83 64.09 2.83
N GLU A 561 -2.57 62.79 2.87
CA GLU A 561 -1.23 62.21 3.04
C GLU A 561 -0.28 62.58 1.89
N SER A 562 0.95 62.94 2.22
CA SER A 562 2.04 63.01 1.25
C SER A 562 3.34 62.51 1.87
N HIS A 563 3.79 61.31 1.51
CA HIS A 563 5.22 60.99 1.47
C HIS A 563 5.49 59.84 0.49
N ALA A 564 6.23 60.17 -0.57
CA ALA A 564 6.99 59.21 -1.35
C ALA A 564 8.47 59.60 -1.24
N ASN A 565 9.29 58.67 -0.76
CA ASN A 565 10.73 58.50 -1.02
C ASN A 565 11.18 57.18 -0.40
#